data_AF-A0A7V4Y3Y6-F1
#
_entry.id   AF-A0A7V4Y3Y6-F1
#
_cell.length_a   1.000
_cell.length_b   1.000
_cell.length_c   1.000
_cell.angle_alpha   90.00
_cell.angle_beta   90.00
_cell.angle_gamma   90.00
#
_symmetry.space_group_name_H-M   'P 1'
#
loop_
_entity.id
_entity.type
_entity.pdbx_description
1 polymer ?
#
loop_
_entity_poly.entity_id
_entity_poly.type
_entity_poly.pdbx_seq_one_letter_code
_entity_poly.pdbx_strand_id
1 'polypeptide(L)' 'MKILFVGDISGRPGRMAAAHFLPLLTQELGVNMIIANGENAAGGIGLTAPVFEEILAAGVSIVTSGNHVWDKKEIFAFI' A
#
# COMPACT_ATOMS: atom_id res chain seq x y z
N MET A 1 10.25 -18.11 -6.60
CA MET A 1 9.66 -16.75 -6.55
C MET A 1 9.09 -16.55 -5.16
N LYS A 2 9.47 -15.48 -4.46
CA LYS A 2 9.00 -15.14 -3.11
C LYS A 2 8.08 -13.93 -3.18
N ILE A 3 6.89 -14.04 -2.60
CA ILE A 3 5.89 -12.97 -2.53
C ILE A 3 5.77 -12.53 -1.08
N LEU A 4 5.83 -11.22 -0.82
CA LEU A 4 5.49 -10.63 0.47
C LEU A 4 4.09 -10.05 0.38
N PHE A 5 3.17 -10.55 1.20
CA PHE A 5 1.85 -9.95 1.37
C PHE A 5 1.85 -9.10 2.65
N VAL A 6 1.49 -7.83 2.51
CA VAL A 6 1.36 -6.86 3.60
C VAL A 6 -0.12 -6.66 3.86
N GLY A 7 -0.51 -6.73 5.13
CA GLY A 7 -1.87 -6.35 5.54
C GLY A 7 -2.11 -4.86 5.34
N ASP A 8 -3.12 -4.33 6.02
CA ASP A 8 -3.56 -2.95 5.87
C ASP A 8 -2.46 -1.92 6.14
N ILE A 9 -2.13 -1.16 5.10
CA ILE A 9 -1.38 0.09 5.24
C ILE A 9 -2.36 1.15 5.75
N SER A 10 -2.30 1.44 7.05
CA SER A 10 -3.25 2.36 7.70
C SER A 10 -2.64 3.73 7.99
N GLY A 11 -3.21 4.76 7.35
CA GLY A 11 -2.87 6.17 7.55
C GLY A 11 -1.40 6.51 7.33
N ARG A 12 -0.98 7.67 7.84
CA ARG A 12 0.42 8.11 7.75
C ARG A 12 1.42 7.12 8.41
N PRO A 13 1.14 6.55 9.61
CA PRO A 13 2.08 5.61 10.23
C PRO A 13 2.32 4.36 9.39
N GLY A 14 1.27 3.77 8.81
CA GLY A 14 1.39 2.60 7.93
C GLY A 14 2.23 2.91 6.69
N ARG A 15 2.02 4.07 6.06
CA ARG A 15 2.81 4.48 4.88
C ARG A 15 4.28 4.73 5.20
N MET A 16 4.56 5.36 6.34
CA MET A 16 5.95 5.55 6.80
C MET A 16 6.63 4.21 7.11
N ALA A 17 5.93 3.27 7.74
CA ALA A 17 6.44 1.94 7.98
C ALA A 17 6.71 1.19 6.66
N ALA A 18 5.79 1.25 5.70
CA ALA A 18 5.95 0.63 4.39
C ALA A 18 7.19 1.18 3.67
N ALA A 19 7.32 2.51 3.58
CA ALA A 19 8.45 3.17 2.92
C ALA A 19 9.81 2.82 3.55
N HIS A 20 9.84 2.57 4.87
CA HIS A 20 11.07 2.22 5.58
C HIS A 20 11.41 0.72 5.50
N PHE A 21 10.44 -0.15 5.80
CA PHE A 21 10.70 -1.58 6.02
C PHE A 21 10.60 -2.42 4.76
N LEU A 22 9.77 -2.08 3.77
CA LEU A 22 9.61 -2.91 2.58
C LEU A 22 10.90 -3.05 1.77
N PRO A 23 11.72 -1.99 1.56
CA PRO A 23 13.02 -2.14 0.92
C PRO A 23 13.97 -3.05 1.69
N LEU A 24 13.99 -2.94 3.03
CA LEU A 24 14.85 -3.75 3.91
C LEU A 24 14.44 -5.23 3.85
N LEU A 25 13.15 -5.52 4.02
CA LEU A 25 12.59 -6.87 3.95
C LEU A 25 12.79 -7.50 2.57
N THR A 26 12.73 -6.68 1.52
CA THR A 26 13.00 -7.15 0.15
C THR A 26 14.41 -7.68 0.02
N GLN A 27 15.40 -6.93 0.53
CA GLN A 27 16.81 -7.35 0.52
C GLN A 27 17.06 -8.55 1.42
N GLU A 28 16.55 -8.53 2.65
CA GLU A 28 16.77 -9.57 3.66
C GLU A 28 16.16 -10.91 3.24
N LEU A 29 14.93 -10.88 2.73
CA LEU A 29 14.17 -12.09 2.42
C LEU A 29 14.30 -12.51 0.95
N GLY A 30 14.85 -11.66 0.07
CA GLY A 30 14.92 -11.89 -1.37
C GLY A 30 13.53 -11.90 -2.02
N VAL A 31 12.68 -10.93 -1.67
CA VAL A 31 11.31 -10.81 -2.19
C VAL A 31 11.33 -10.42 -3.67
N ASN A 32 10.48 -11.04 -4.48
CA ASN A 32 10.35 -10.74 -5.91
C ASN A 32 9.13 -9.88 -6.24
N MET A 33 8.12 -9.88 -5.39
CA MET A 33 6.88 -9.14 -5.57
C MET A 33 6.26 -8.83 -4.21
N ILE A 34 5.76 -7.60 -4.06
CA ILE A 34 5.05 -7.16 -2.85
C ILE A 34 3.60 -6.86 -3.21
N ILE A 35 2.67 -7.42 -2.44
CA ILE A 35 1.24 -7.11 -2.50
C ILE A 35 0.86 -6.46 -1.17
N ALA A 36 0.08 -5.37 -1.18
CA ALA A 36 -0.36 -4.73 0.06
C ALA A 36 -1.83 -4.31 0.00
N ASN A 37 -2.54 -4.39 1.13
CA ASN A 37 -3.89 -3.80 1.25
C ASN A 37 -3.80 -2.30 1.53
N GLY A 38 -4.34 -1.48 0.64
CA GLY A 38 -4.35 -0.02 0.74
C GLY A 38 -5.66 0.58 1.24
N GLU A 39 -6.65 -0.21 1.67
CA GLU A 39 -8.00 0.30 1.95
C GLU A 39 -8.08 1.34 3.07
N ASN A 40 -7.07 1.44 3.92
CA ASN A 40 -7.01 2.38 5.06
C ASN A 40 -5.90 3.42 4.91
N ALA A 41 -5.29 3.55 3.73
CA ALA A 41 -4.06 4.31 3.57
C ALA A 41 -4.27 5.83 3.61
N ALA A 42 -5.42 6.35 3.15
CA ALA A 42 -5.70 7.79 3.07
C ALA A 42 -6.33 8.35 4.35
N GLY A 43 -5.51 8.54 5.38
CA GLY A 43 -5.95 9.10 6.66
C GLY A 43 -6.77 8.11 7.50
N GLY A 44 -6.55 6.81 7.30
CA GLY A 44 -7.18 5.72 8.07
C GLY A 44 -8.42 5.12 7.42
N ILE A 45 -8.91 5.68 6.30
CA ILE A 45 -10.07 5.16 5.56
C ILE A 45 -9.96 5.54 4.07
N GLY A 46 -10.15 4.56 3.19
CA GLY A 46 -10.03 4.69 1.75
C GLY A 46 -8.62 4.95 1.23
N LEU A 47 -8.55 5.28 -0.06
CA LEU A 47 -7.32 5.48 -0.82
C LEU A 47 -7.48 6.69 -1.77
N THR A 48 -6.44 7.50 -1.92
CA THR A 48 -6.38 8.60 -2.90
C THR A 48 -5.22 8.38 -3.85
N ALA A 49 -5.26 8.97 -5.05
CA ALA A 49 -4.21 8.79 -6.06
C ALA A 49 -2.80 9.15 -5.53
N PRO A 50 -2.57 10.28 -4.83
CA PRO A 50 -1.24 10.59 -4.27
C PRO A 50 -0.76 9.54 -3.27
N VAL A 51 -1.68 9.00 -2.45
CA VAL A 51 -1.35 7.97 -1.47
C VAL A 51 -1.06 6.63 -2.14
N PHE A 52 -1.75 6.29 -3.23
CA PHE A 52 -1.44 5.12 -4.03
C PHE A 52 -0.04 5.20 -4.63
N GLU A 53 0.35 6.35 -5.17
CA GLU A 53 1.71 6.58 -5.68
C GLU A 53 2.77 6.47 -4.57
N GLU A 54 2.49 6.96 -3.35
CA GLU A 54 3.37 6.76 -2.19
C GLU A 54 3.58 5.26 -1.87
N ILE A 55 2.53 4.45 -2.00
CA ILE A 55 2.59 3.00 -1.74
C ILE A 55 3.40 2.29 -2.83
N LEU A 56 3.20 2.64 -4.10
CA LEU A 56 4.01 2.10 -5.21
C LEU A 56 5.49 2.47 -5.06
N ALA A 57 5.78 3.72 -4.68
CA ALA A 57 7.14 4.20 -4.43
C ALA A 57 7.83 3.46 -3.27
N ALA A 58 7.07 2.88 -2.33
CA ALA A 58 7.60 2.01 -1.28
C ALA A 58 8.00 0.59 -1.76
N GLY A 59 7.81 0.29 -3.05
CA GLY A 59 8.15 -1.00 -3.67
C GLY A 59 6.98 -1.97 -3.77
N VAL A 60 5.75 -1.56 -3.42
CA VAL A 60 4.55 -2.38 -3.60
C VAL A 60 4.25 -2.53 -5.09
N SER A 61 4.08 -3.78 -5.53
CA SER A 61 3.81 -4.10 -6.94
C SER A 61 2.31 -4.12 -7.25
N ILE A 62 1.50 -4.57 -6.29
CA ILE A 62 0.03 -4.65 -6.42
C ILE A 62 -0.58 -4.12 -5.14
N VAL A 63 -1.52 -3.18 -5.27
CA VAL A 63 -2.34 -2.69 -4.16
C VAL A 63 -3.72 -3.32 -4.27
N THR A 64 -4.12 -4.06 -3.24
CA THR A 64 -5.50 -4.53 -3.07
C THR A 64 -6.29 -3.53 -2.24
N SER A 65 -7.60 -3.69 -2.20
CA SER A 65 -8.50 -2.89 -1.37
C SER A 65 -9.54 -3.77 -0.68
N GLY A 66 -10.51 -3.14 -0.02
CA GLY A 66 -11.56 -3.80 0.74
C GLY A 66 -12.85 -2.99 0.78
N ASN A 67 -13.55 -3.01 1.90
CA ASN A 67 -14.85 -2.35 2.03
C ASN A 67 -14.75 -0.82 2.01
N HIS A 68 -13.57 -0.26 2.30
CA HIS A 68 -13.34 1.19 2.33
C HIS A 68 -12.94 1.80 0.97
N VAL A 69 -12.93 0.99 -0.11
CA VAL A 69 -12.49 1.43 -1.44
C VAL A 69 -13.27 2.66 -1.96
N TRP A 70 -14.55 2.81 -1.59
CA TRP A 70 -15.42 3.89 -2.08
C TRP A 70 -15.47 5.14 -1.19
N ASP A 71 -14.80 5.14 -0.03
CA ASP A 71 -14.97 6.20 0.98
C ASP A 71 -14.31 7.54 0.60
N LYS A 72 -13.35 7.51 -0.34
CA LYS A 72 -12.76 8.71 -0.94
C LYS A 72 -13.29 8.85 -2.36
N LYS A 73 -14.12 9.88 -2.61
CA LYS A 73 -14.70 10.12 -3.95
C LYS A 73 -13.67 10.27 -5.06
N GLU A 74 -12.44 10.67 -4.73
CA GLU A 74 -11.31 10.75 -5.66
C GLU A 74 -10.95 9.39 -6.28
N ILE A 75 -11.31 8.27 -5.64
CA ILE A 75 -11.00 6.92 -6.13
C ILE A 75 -11.55 6.70 -7.55
N PHE A 76 -12.75 7.19 -7.85
CA PHE A 76 -13.43 7.01 -9.14
C PHE A 76 -12.69 7.63 -10.33
N ALA A 77 -11.75 8.55 -10.07
CA ALA A 77 -10.95 9.17 -11.13
C ALA A 77 -9.66 8.40 -11.44
N PHE A 78 -9.33 7.38 -10.64
CA PHE A 78 -8.02 6.74 -10.66
C PHE A 78 -8.08 5.19 -10.77
N ILE A 79 -9.22 4.56 -10.48
CA ILE A 79 -9.45 3.12 -10.72
C ILE A 79 -10.29 2.83 -11.96
#